data_AF-A0A820ARM6-F1
#
_entry.id   AF-A0A820ARM6-F1
#
_cell.length_a   1.000
_cell.length_b   1.000
_cell.length_c   1.000
_cell.angle_alpha   90.00
_cell.angle_beta   90.00
_cell.angle_gamma   90.00
#
_symmetry.space_group_name_H-M   'P 1'
#
loop_
_entity.id
_entity.type
_entity.pdbx_description
1 polymer ?
#
loop_
_entity_poly.entity_id
_entity_poly.type
_entity_poly.pdbx_seq_one_letter_code
_entity_poly.pdbx_strand_id
1 'polypeptide(L)'
;MGNRQKGRQTAAWELDAISNLVGIPRNQLENIYKDFRRVSKDYLLDKNEFRRIYKDLIRYSPQYQDKSHLTSCELNRRNNATADRIFKTFDRDHTGRLSFDEFISAYIMLQNSISPQIRLNFLLDHYSQNNGYITPTMGRRVIQDMSDLYGVNTDCQQVWRNLETNCPLKNGCIPQQAFTEYFINHPAYSSAFYNGVQIPLPPPSPQL
;
A
#
# COMPACT_ATOMS: atom_id res chain seq x y z
N MET A 1 10.82 15.43 -29.95
CA MET A 1 10.71 15.83 -28.52
C MET A 1 9.59 15.02 -27.91
N GLY A 2 9.91 13.96 -27.16
CA GLY A 2 8.90 13.07 -26.57
C GLY A 2 8.22 13.76 -25.40
N ASN A 3 6.90 13.90 -25.47
CA ASN A 3 6.06 14.40 -24.39
C ASN A 3 6.21 13.45 -23.19
N ARG A 4 7.08 13.80 -22.22
CA ARG A 4 7.14 13.08 -20.95
C ARG A 4 5.89 13.45 -20.16
N GLN A 5 4.98 12.50 -19.99
CA GLN A 5 3.82 12.68 -19.12
C GLN A 5 4.32 12.94 -17.71
N LYS A 6 4.01 14.13 -17.17
CA LYS A 6 4.24 14.47 -15.78
C LYS A 6 3.11 13.89 -14.95
N GLY A 7 3.44 13.32 -13.80
CA GLY A 7 2.47 12.95 -12.78
C GLY A 7 1.75 14.18 -12.22
N ARG A 8 0.62 13.91 -11.58
CA ARG A 8 -0.23 14.93 -10.97
C ARG A 8 0.34 15.40 -9.63
N GLN A 9 0.18 16.67 -9.32
CA GLN A 9 0.45 17.20 -7.98
C GLN A 9 -0.73 16.92 -7.04
N THR A 10 -0.41 16.45 -5.82
CA THR A 10 -1.39 16.29 -4.75
C THR A 10 -1.73 17.64 -4.15
N ALA A 11 -3.02 17.94 -4.05
CA ALA A 11 -3.51 19.16 -3.44
C ALA A 11 -3.53 19.06 -1.91
N ALA A 12 -3.48 20.20 -1.21
CA ALA A 12 -3.44 20.22 0.25
C ALA A 12 -4.65 19.51 0.89
N TRP A 13 -5.85 19.71 0.33
CA TRP A 13 -7.09 19.08 0.82
C TRP A 13 -7.08 17.56 0.72
N GLU A 14 -6.34 16.98 -0.23
CA GLU A 14 -6.21 15.53 -0.36
C GLU A 14 -5.40 14.95 0.79
N LEU A 15 -4.35 15.67 1.19
CA LEU A 15 -3.57 15.31 2.36
C LEU A 15 -4.41 15.44 3.64
N ASP A 16 -5.30 16.43 3.72
CA ASP A 16 -6.26 16.53 4.82
C ASP A 16 -7.24 15.36 4.82
N ALA A 17 -7.78 14.99 3.66
CA ALA A 17 -8.69 13.86 3.50
C ALA A 17 -8.04 12.54 3.91
N ILE A 18 -6.81 12.28 3.44
CA ILE A 18 -6.03 11.10 3.81
C ILE A 18 -5.74 11.11 5.32
N SER A 19 -5.30 12.25 5.88
CA SER A 19 -5.01 12.39 7.32
C SER A 19 -6.24 12.04 8.18
N ASN A 20 -7.40 12.58 7.83
CA ASN A 20 -8.66 12.33 8.53
C ASN A 20 -9.12 10.87 8.39
N LEU A 21 -8.92 10.26 7.22
CA LEU A 21 -9.35 8.90 6.95
C LEU A 21 -8.49 7.86 7.68
N VAL A 22 -7.17 8.05 7.70
CA VAL A 22 -6.23 7.04 8.21
C VAL A 22 -5.69 7.33 9.60
N GLY A 23 -5.97 8.51 10.15
CA GLY A 23 -5.52 8.93 11.48
C GLY A 23 -4.02 9.27 11.55
N ILE A 24 -3.32 9.37 10.41
CA ILE A 24 -1.96 9.90 10.37
C ILE A 24 -2.02 11.43 10.51
N PRO A 25 -1.24 12.05 11.43
CA PRO A 25 -1.17 13.50 11.55
C PRO A 25 -0.77 14.19 10.24
N ARG A 26 -1.46 15.29 9.92
CA ARG A 26 -1.27 16.04 8.67
C ARG A 26 0.19 16.43 8.41
N ASN A 27 0.92 16.83 9.43
CA ASN A 27 2.34 17.19 9.36
C ASN A 27 3.25 16.01 8.98
N GLN A 28 2.96 14.79 9.48
CA GLN A 28 3.70 13.59 9.08
C GLN A 28 3.43 13.27 7.62
N LEU A 29 2.19 13.41 7.17
CA LEU A 29 1.82 13.20 5.78
C LEU A 29 2.48 14.24 4.85
N GLU A 30 2.66 15.49 5.29
CA GLU A 30 3.45 16.48 4.56
C GLU A 30 4.90 16.06 4.39
N ASN A 31 5.51 15.53 5.44
CA ASN A 31 6.90 15.11 5.39
C ASN A 31 7.06 13.95 4.40
N ILE A 32 6.14 12.99 4.42
CA ILE A 32 6.09 11.89 3.45
C ILE A 32 5.93 12.42 2.02
N TYR A 33 5.04 13.38 1.80
CA TYR A 33 4.87 14.01 0.47
C TYR A 33 6.11 14.82 0.05
N LYS A 34 6.76 15.54 0.95
CA LYS A 34 8.01 16.26 0.69
C LYS A 34 9.15 15.29 0.33
N ASP A 35 9.26 14.16 1.04
CA ASP A 35 10.23 13.12 0.73
C ASP A 35 9.96 12.49 -0.64
N PHE A 36 8.70 12.19 -0.95
CA PHE A 36 8.28 11.76 -2.29
C PHE A 36 8.71 12.77 -3.35
N ARG A 37 8.36 14.06 -3.16
CA ARG A 37 8.70 15.17 -4.08
C ARG A 37 10.19 15.32 -4.31
N ARG A 38 11.00 15.14 -3.26
CA ARG A 38 12.46 15.29 -3.32
C ARG A 38 13.11 14.22 -4.19
N VAL A 39 12.56 13.01 -4.18
CA VAL A 39 13.15 11.84 -4.86
C VAL A 39 12.50 11.59 -6.23
N SER A 40 11.21 11.88 -6.38
CA SER A 40 10.47 11.67 -7.63
C SER A 40 10.89 12.65 -8.73
N LYS A 41 11.02 12.16 -9.95
CA LYS A 41 11.10 13.01 -11.14
C LYS A 41 9.71 13.16 -11.74
N ASP A 42 9.33 14.38 -12.08
CA ASP A 42 8.04 14.66 -12.72
C ASP A 42 6.82 14.12 -11.94
N TYR A 43 6.89 14.06 -10.60
CA TYR A 43 5.83 13.51 -9.73
C TYR A 43 5.56 12.02 -9.88
N LEU A 44 6.55 11.28 -10.40
CA LEU A 44 6.49 9.85 -10.59
C LEU A 44 7.75 9.22 -10.00
N LEU A 45 7.59 8.19 -9.17
CA LEU A 45 8.72 7.43 -8.62
C LEU A 45 9.00 6.23 -9.52
N ASP A 46 10.21 6.13 -10.07
CA ASP A 46 10.63 4.85 -10.64
C ASP A 46 11.01 3.82 -9.57
N LYS A 47 11.23 2.60 -10.05
CA LYS A 47 11.61 1.45 -9.22
C LYS A 47 12.86 1.70 -8.36
N ASN A 48 13.87 2.43 -8.88
CA ASN A 48 15.09 2.69 -8.13
C ASN A 48 14.91 3.80 -7.10
N GLU A 49 14.13 4.82 -7.44
CA GLU A 49 13.71 5.89 -6.54
C GLU A 49 12.89 5.32 -5.37
N PHE A 50 11.92 4.45 -5.65
CA PHE A 50 11.13 3.76 -4.63
C PHE A 50 12.00 2.90 -3.69
N ARG A 51 12.97 2.15 -4.22
CA ARG A 51 13.92 1.37 -3.40
C ARG A 51 14.66 2.23 -2.38
N ARG A 52 15.01 3.47 -2.73
CA ARG A 52 15.71 4.39 -1.82
C ARG A 52 14.80 4.82 -0.68
N ILE A 53 13.60 5.29 -1.00
CA ILE A 53 12.59 5.68 -0.01
C ILE A 53 12.27 4.49 0.90
N TYR A 54 12.03 3.31 0.33
CA TYR A 54 11.72 2.11 1.08
C TYR A 54 12.82 1.75 2.10
N LYS A 55 14.10 1.86 1.72
CA LYS A 55 15.23 1.62 2.64
C LYS A 55 15.25 2.61 3.80
N ASP A 56 14.96 3.87 3.54
CA ASP A 56 14.90 4.90 4.58
C ASP A 56 13.72 4.66 5.53
N LEU A 57 12.57 4.27 4.98
CA LEU A 57 11.37 3.94 5.74
C LEU A 57 11.56 2.74 6.69
N ILE A 58 12.14 1.64 6.21
CA ILE A 58 12.34 0.43 7.03
C ILE A 58 13.46 0.58 8.07
N ARG A 59 14.30 1.62 7.98
CA ARG A 59 15.43 1.83 8.89
C ARG A 59 14.99 1.93 10.36
N TYR A 60 13.79 2.43 10.56
CA TYR A 60 13.18 2.59 11.88
C TYR A 60 12.43 1.34 12.35
N SER A 61 12.23 0.33 11.47
CA SER A 61 11.45 -0.87 11.80
C SER A 61 12.21 -1.76 12.79
N PRO A 62 11.59 -2.22 13.90
CA PRO A 62 12.23 -3.15 14.84
C PRO A 62 12.72 -4.44 14.17
N GLN A 63 12.00 -4.93 13.16
CA GLN A 63 12.38 -6.10 12.35
C GLN A 63 13.64 -5.86 11.49
N TYR A 64 14.09 -4.60 11.36
CA TYR A 64 15.34 -4.25 10.70
C TYR A 64 16.53 -4.34 11.66
N GLN A 65 16.31 -4.17 12.96
CA GLN A 65 17.35 -4.13 13.98
C GLN A 65 17.81 -5.52 14.44
N ASP A 66 16.92 -6.53 14.38
CA ASP A 66 17.24 -7.93 14.70
C ASP A 66 17.74 -8.73 13.47
N LYS A 67 18.77 -8.21 12.79
CA LYS A 67 19.37 -8.84 11.58
C LYS A 67 20.89 -8.86 11.60
N SER A 68 21.48 -8.96 12.80
CA SER A 68 22.93 -9.02 13.04
C SER A 68 23.62 -10.21 12.34
N HIS A 69 22.86 -11.23 11.93
CA HIS A 69 23.36 -12.43 11.26
C HIS A 69 23.46 -12.30 9.73
N LEU A 70 22.88 -11.27 9.11
CA LEU A 70 22.94 -11.07 7.65
C LEU A 70 24.09 -10.14 7.27
N THR A 71 24.81 -10.48 6.21
CA THR A 71 25.76 -9.56 5.60
C THR A 71 25.04 -8.36 4.99
N SER A 72 25.75 -7.23 4.86
CA SER A 72 25.22 -6.02 4.21
C SER A 72 24.73 -6.27 2.78
N CYS A 73 25.30 -7.24 2.05
CA CYS A 73 24.87 -7.56 0.70
C CYS A 73 23.59 -8.41 0.68
N GLU A 74 23.43 -9.38 1.59
CA GLU A 74 22.20 -10.17 1.74
C GLU A 74 21.03 -9.31 2.18
N LEU A 75 21.25 -8.43 3.17
CA LEU A 75 20.26 -7.47 3.63
C LEU A 75 19.79 -6.56 2.49
N ASN A 76 20.73 -6.02 1.70
CA ASN A 76 20.40 -5.18 0.55
C ASN A 76 19.63 -5.95 -0.54
N ARG A 77 20.02 -7.20 -0.84
CA ARG A 77 19.30 -8.03 -1.83
C ARG A 77 17.87 -8.29 -1.38
N ARG A 78 17.67 -8.67 -0.11
CA ARG A 78 16.34 -8.91 0.45
C ARG A 78 15.47 -7.65 0.43
N ASN A 79 16.00 -6.52 0.90
CA ASN A 79 15.26 -5.26 0.93
C ASN A 79 14.88 -4.80 -0.48
N ASN A 80 15.78 -4.95 -1.46
CA ASN A 80 15.48 -4.65 -2.85
C ASN A 80 14.40 -5.59 -3.42
N ALA A 81 14.45 -6.88 -3.09
CA ALA A 81 13.43 -7.83 -3.56
C ALA A 81 12.03 -7.51 -2.97
N THR A 82 11.96 -7.15 -1.69
CA THR A 82 10.70 -6.72 -1.07
C THR A 82 10.21 -5.40 -1.66
N ALA A 83 11.09 -4.41 -1.84
CA ALA A 83 10.74 -3.13 -2.48
C ALA A 83 10.22 -3.34 -3.90
N ASP A 84 10.85 -4.22 -4.68
CA ASP A 84 10.43 -4.55 -6.05
C ASP A 84 9.04 -5.17 -6.10
N ARG A 85 8.77 -6.06 -5.15
CA ARG A 85 7.48 -6.73 -4.99
C ARG A 85 6.39 -5.70 -4.69
N ILE A 86 6.60 -4.86 -3.67
CA ILE A 86 5.67 -3.78 -3.31
C ILE A 86 5.47 -2.83 -4.50
N PHE A 87 6.56 -2.41 -5.15
CA PHE A 87 6.49 -1.54 -6.33
C PHE A 87 5.59 -2.13 -7.41
N LYS A 88 5.81 -3.41 -7.77
CA LYS A 88 5.02 -4.09 -8.80
C LYS A 88 3.55 -4.24 -8.42
N THR A 89 3.26 -4.47 -7.14
CA THR A 89 1.89 -4.58 -6.63
C THR A 89 1.13 -3.26 -6.76
N PHE A 90 1.77 -2.13 -6.46
CA PHE A 90 1.12 -0.82 -6.43
C PHE A 90 1.27 -0.01 -7.73
N ASP A 91 2.11 -0.43 -8.68
CA ASP A 91 2.16 0.07 -10.07
C ASP A 91 0.98 -0.50 -10.86
N ARG A 92 -0.20 0.09 -10.66
CA ARG A 92 -1.49 -0.46 -11.12
C ARG A 92 -1.68 -0.24 -12.60
N ASP A 93 -1.25 0.93 -13.08
CA ASP A 93 -1.32 1.30 -14.49
C ASP A 93 -0.18 0.70 -15.32
N HIS A 94 0.75 0.00 -14.67
CA HIS A 94 1.89 -0.67 -15.30
C HIS A 94 2.75 0.29 -16.11
N THR A 95 2.83 1.56 -15.69
CA THR A 95 3.69 2.57 -16.32
C THR A 95 5.15 2.38 -15.97
N GLY A 96 5.47 1.51 -14.99
CA GLY A 96 6.81 1.35 -14.46
C GLY A 96 7.22 2.52 -13.57
N ARG A 97 6.26 3.36 -13.15
CA ARG A 97 6.43 4.44 -12.18
C ARG A 97 5.22 4.50 -11.25
N LEU A 98 5.42 4.97 -10.03
CA LEU A 98 4.35 5.19 -9.06
C LEU A 98 3.98 6.67 -9.00
N SER A 99 2.70 6.93 -9.16
CA SER A 99 2.08 8.18 -8.74
C SER A 99 2.10 8.33 -7.21
N PHE A 100 1.80 9.53 -6.71
CA PHE A 100 1.67 9.71 -5.25
C PHE A 100 0.56 8.85 -4.65
N ASP A 101 -0.57 8.68 -5.36
CA ASP A 101 -1.72 7.90 -4.91
C ASP A 101 -1.39 6.41 -4.75
N GLU A 102 -0.59 5.87 -5.67
CA GLU A 102 -0.09 4.50 -5.59
C GLU A 102 0.95 4.34 -4.48
N PHE A 103 1.86 5.31 -4.37
CA PHE A 103 2.87 5.32 -3.32
C PHE A 103 2.24 5.40 -1.92
N ILE A 104 1.27 6.29 -1.70
CA ILE A 104 0.64 6.47 -0.39
C ILE A 104 -0.21 5.25 0.00
N SER A 105 -0.85 4.60 -0.98
CA SER A 105 -1.54 3.33 -0.78
C SER A 105 -0.58 2.23 -0.30
N ALA A 106 0.59 2.13 -0.94
CA ALA A 106 1.64 1.20 -0.50
C ALA A 106 2.11 1.52 0.92
N TYR A 107 2.36 2.79 1.20
CA TYR A 107 2.82 3.25 2.50
C TYR A 107 1.82 2.94 3.63
N ILE A 108 0.53 3.25 3.44
CA ILE A 108 -0.53 3.01 4.43
C ILE A 108 -0.71 1.51 4.66
N MET A 109 -0.69 0.69 3.61
CA MET A 109 -0.81 -0.77 3.75
C MET A 109 0.32 -1.38 4.61
N LEU A 110 1.50 -0.75 4.62
CA LEU A 110 2.67 -1.18 5.39
C LEU A 110 2.72 -0.62 6.82
N GLN A 111 1.81 0.30 7.21
CA GLN A 111 1.78 0.87 8.55
C GLN A 111 1.12 -0.06 9.57
N ASN A 112 1.83 -0.33 10.67
CA ASN A 112 1.33 -1.20 11.75
C ASN A 112 0.44 -0.45 12.77
N SER A 113 0.60 0.86 12.88
CA SER A 113 -0.19 1.71 13.78
C SER A 113 -1.63 1.91 13.30
N ILE A 114 -1.91 1.56 12.04
CA ILE A 114 -3.22 1.72 11.41
C ILE A 114 -3.92 0.36 11.39
N SER A 115 -5.17 0.32 11.85
CA SER A 115 -5.94 -0.91 11.89
C SER A 115 -6.06 -1.53 10.48
N PRO A 116 -6.05 -2.87 10.35
CA PRO A 116 -6.21 -3.54 9.05
C PRO A 116 -7.46 -3.08 8.30
N GLN A 117 -8.54 -2.78 9.02
CA GLN A 117 -9.79 -2.28 8.45
C GLN A 117 -9.60 -0.93 7.75
N ILE A 118 -8.94 0.03 8.40
CA ILE A 118 -8.69 1.35 7.82
C ILE A 118 -7.75 1.23 6.61
N ARG A 119 -6.70 0.40 6.72
CA ARG A 119 -5.75 0.17 5.61
C ARG A 119 -6.44 -0.42 4.37
N LEU A 120 -7.28 -1.42 4.57
CA LEU A 120 -7.99 -2.08 3.48
C LEU A 120 -9.07 -1.18 2.88
N ASN A 121 -9.82 -0.45 3.71
CA ASN A 121 -10.79 0.53 3.20
C ASN A 121 -10.10 1.63 2.38
N PHE A 122 -8.97 2.16 2.86
CA PHE A 122 -8.18 3.14 2.12
C PHE A 122 -7.74 2.59 0.76
N LEU A 123 -7.27 1.34 0.71
CA LEU A 123 -6.91 0.68 -0.55
C LEU A 123 -8.13 0.58 -1.48
N LEU A 124 -9.27 0.13 -0.97
CA LEU A 124 -10.51 -0.04 -1.74
C LEU A 124 -11.07 1.28 -2.28
N ASP A 125 -10.96 2.38 -1.52
CA ASP A 125 -11.37 3.73 -1.95
C ASP A 125 -10.49 4.26 -3.11
N HIS A 126 -9.25 3.78 -3.23
CA HIS A 126 -8.40 4.11 -4.37
C HIS A 126 -8.65 3.23 -5.60
N TYR A 127 -9.38 2.11 -5.45
CA TYR A 127 -9.77 1.23 -6.56
C TYR A 127 -11.19 1.49 -7.02
N SER A 128 -12.11 1.71 -6.07
CA SER A 128 -13.50 2.04 -6.32
C SER A 128 -13.63 3.54 -6.44
N GLN A 129 -14.46 4.04 -7.36
CA GLN A 129 -14.74 5.48 -7.46
C GLN A 129 -15.61 5.97 -6.28
N ASN A 130 -15.33 5.52 -5.05
CA ASN A 130 -16.07 5.80 -3.82
C ASN A 130 -17.58 5.52 -3.89
N ASN A 131 -17.98 4.45 -4.60
CA ASN A 131 -19.38 4.04 -4.63
C ASN A 131 -19.75 3.03 -3.53
N GLY A 132 -18.78 2.57 -2.73
CA GLY A 132 -18.98 1.62 -1.63
C GLY A 132 -19.23 0.16 -2.07
N TYR A 133 -19.07 -0.15 -3.36
CA TYR A 133 -19.27 -1.48 -3.92
C TYR A 133 -18.03 -1.95 -4.70
N ILE A 134 -17.72 -3.23 -4.54
CA ILE A 134 -16.57 -3.88 -5.17
C ILE A 134 -17.09 -4.77 -6.30
N THR A 135 -16.67 -4.46 -7.53
CA THR A 135 -16.96 -5.30 -8.69
C THR A 135 -16.05 -6.53 -8.70
N PRO A 136 -16.44 -7.63 -9.39
CA PRO A 136 -15.60 -8.82 -9.51
C PRO A 136 -14.20 -8.56 -10.05
N THR A 137 -14.06 -7.67 -11.02
CA THR A 137 -12.76 -7.33 -11.59
C THR A 137 -11.88 -6.60 -10.58
N MET A 138 -12.44 -5.62 -9.87
CA MET A 138 -11.71 -4.86 -8.85
C MET A 138 -11.34 -5.73 -7.66
N GLY A 139 -12.29 -6.51 -7.15
CA GLY A 139 -12.06 -7.38 -6.00
C GLY A 139 -10.99 -8.43 -6.27
N ARG A 140 -11.03 -9.09 -7.44
CA ARG A 140 -9.95 -10.02 -7.83
C ARG A 140 -8.59 -9.34 -7.91
N ARG A 141 -8.54 -8.09 -8.41
CA ARG A 141 -7.28 -7.34 -8.47
C ARG A 141 -6.76 -7.03 -7.07
N VAL A 142 -7.62 -6.55 -6.17
CA VAL A 142 -7.23 -6.26 -4.77
C VAL A 142 -6.78 -7.52 -4.05
N ILE A 143 -7.46 -8.66 -4.27
CA ILE A 143 -7.03 -9.96 -3.73
C ILE A 143 -5.64 -10.33 -4.23
N GLN A 144 -5.42 -10.24 -5.54
CA GLN A 144 -4.12 -10.50 -6.14
C GLN A 144 -3.04 -9.59 -5.57
N ASP A 145 -3.33 -8.29 -5.46
CA ASP A 145 -2.38 -7.31 -4.93
C ASP A 145 -2.08 -7.58 -3.45
N MET A 146 -3.06 -8.00 -2.63
CA MET A 146 -2.81 -8.42 -1.25
C MET A 146 -1.99 -9.71 -1.17
N SER A 147 -2.30 -10.72 -1.99
CA SER A 147 -1.50 -11.95 -2.09
C SER A 147 -0.05 -11.63 -2.49
N ASP A 148 0.11 -10.75 -3.48
CA ASP A 148 1.39 -10.26 -3.99
C ASP A 148 2.08 -9.32 -3.02
N LEU A 149 1.39 -8.63 -2.11
CA LEU A 149 2.06 -7.84 -1.07
C LEU A 149 2.57 -8.75 0.05
N TYR A 150 1.74 -9.68 0.50
CA TYR A 150 1.97 -10.45 1.72
C TYR A 150 2.66 -11.80 1.53
N GLY A 151 2.80 -12.28 0.29
CA GLY A 151 3.38 -13.61 0.05
C GLY A 151 2.42 -14.75 0.30
N VAL A 152 1.12 -14.46 0.34
CA VAL A 152 0.09 -15.48 0.55
C VAL A 152 -0.15 -16.17 -0.79
N ASN A 153 0.17 -17.46 -0.88
CA ASN A 153 -0.18 -18.27 -2.04
C ASN A 153 -1.67 -18.64 -1.94
N THR A 154 -2.51 -18.03 -2.76
CA THR A 154 -3.96 -18.24 -2.72
C THR A 154 -4.55 -18.10 -4.11
N ASP A 155 -5.51 -18.98 -4.43
CA ASP A 155 -6.27 -18.88 -5.66
C ASP A 155 -7.27 -17.72 -5.54
N CYS A 156 -6.98 -16.62 -6.24
CA CYS A 156 -7.81 -15.42 -6.24
C CYS A 156 -9.23 -15.66 -6.74
N GLN A 157 -9.42 -16.62 -7.67
CA GLN A 157 -10.74 -17.01 -8.16
C GLN A 157 -11.51 -17.76 -7.08
N GLN A 158 -10.84 -18.68 -6.38
CA GLN A 158 -11.48 -19.44 -5.31
C GLN A 158 -11.87 -18.53 -4.14
N VAL A 159 -11.01 -17.61 -3.72
CA VAL A 159 -11.34 -16.64 -2.66
C VAL A 159 -12.52 -15.77 -3.07
N TRP A 160 -12.52 -15.26 -4.31
CA TRP A 160 -13.63 -14.45 -4.79
C TRP A 160 -14.95 -15.23 -4.77
N ARG A 161 -14.97 -16.47 -5.27
CA ARG A 161 -16.17 -17.34 -5.24
C ARG A 161 -16.67 -17.62 -3.82
N ASN A 162 -15.74 -17.85 -2.89
CA ASN A 162 -16.09 -18.03 -1.49
C ASN A 162 -16.74 -16.76 -0.92
N LEU A 163 -16.23 -15.59 -1.30
CA LEU A 163 -16.80 -14.31 -0.88
C LEU A 163 -18.20 -14.10 -1.48
N GLU A 164 -18.40 -14.38 -2.76
CA GLU A 164 -19.72 -14.33 -3.42
C GLU A 164 -20.75 -15.28 -2.79
N THR A 165 -20.30 -16.44 -2.32
CA THR A 165 -21.18 -17.45 -1.68
C THR A 165 -21.60 -17.02 -0.27
N ASN A 166 -20.72 -16.31 0.45
CA ASN A 166 -20.92 -15.95 1.86
C ASN A 166 -21.41 -14.51 2.07
N CYS A 167 -21.42 -13.65 1.04
CA CYS A 167 -21.84 -12.26 1.15
C CYS A 167 -23.06 -11.95 0.26
N PRO A 168 -24.05 -11.18 0.77
CA PRO A 168 -25.19 -10.79 -0.03
C PRO A 168 -24.74 -9.85 -1.16
N LEU A 169 -24.85 -10.34 -2.40
CA LEU A 169 -24.55 -9.57 -3.60
C LEU A 169 -25.63 -8.53 -3.86
N LYS A 170 -25.23 -7.30 -4.18
CA LYS A 170 -26.13 -6.26 -4.68
C LYS A 170 -25.75 -5.93 -6.12
N ASN A 171 -26.60 -6.27 -7.07
CA ASN A 171 -26.33 -6.10 -8.52
C ASN A 171 -25.01 -6.74 -8.97
N GLY A 172 -24.66 -7.91 -8.43
CA GLY A 172 -23.39 -8.60 -8.74
C GLY A 172 -22.14 -7.94 -8.15
N CYS A 173 -22.30 -6.93 -7.29
CA CYS A 173 -21.21 -6.31 -6.56
C CYS A 173 -21.29 -6.65 -5.07
N ILE A 174 -20.14 -6.65 -4.41
CA ILE A 174 -20.01 -6.91 -2.98
C ILE A 174 -19.87 -5.58 -2.25
N PRO A 175 -20.63 -5.30 -1.18
CA PRO A 175 -20.42 -4.12 -0.36
C PRO A 175 -18.99 -4.08 0.20
N GLN A 176 -18.33 -2.92 0.12
CA GLN A 176 -16.96 -2.73 0.59
C GLN A 176 -16.76 -3.20 2.04
N GLN A 177 -17.74 -2.91 2.91
CA GLN A 177 -17.71 -3.36 4.29
C GLN A 177 -17.65 -4.90 4.42
N ALA A 178 -18.47 -5.62 3.65
CA ALA A 178 -18.49 -7.08 3.68
C ALA A 178 -17.17 -7.68 3.15
N PHE A 179 -16.59 -7.07 2.11
CA PHE A 179 -15.27 -7.44 1.62
C PHE A 179 -14.22 -7.25 2.73
N THR A 180 -14.20 -6.09 3.38
CA THR A 180 -13.24 -5.79 4.44
C THR A 180 -13.37 -6.74 5.64
N GLU A 181 -14.59 -7.00 6.11
CA GLU A 181 -14.85 -7.94 7.20
C GLU A 181 -14.39 -9.36 6.86
N TYR A 182 -14.57 -9.81 5.62
CA TYR A 182 -14.09 -11.11 5.18
C TYR A 182 -12.57 -11.24 5.30
N PHE A 183 -11.80 -10.28 4.79
CA PHE A 183 -10.33 -10.36 4.79
C PHE A 183 -9.71 -10.17 6.17
N ILE A 184 -10.31 -9.38 7.05
CA ILE A 184 -9.85 -9.22 8.43
C ILE A 184 -9.96 -10.54 9.20
N ASN A 185 -11.01 -11.33 8.93
CA ASN A 185 -11.25 -12.60 9.61
C ASN A 185 -10.64 -13.81 8.87
N HIS A 186 -10.19 -13.63 7.62
CA HIS A 186 -9.64 -14.73 6.82
C HIS A 186 -8.27 -15.17 7.36
N PRO A 187 -8.08 -16.45 7.76
CA PRO A 187 -6.86 -16.90 8.45
C PRO A 187 -5.54 -16.57 7.74
N ALA A 188 -5.53 -16.67 6.40
CA ALA A 188 -4.34 -16.39 5.60
C ALA A 188 -3.98 -14.90 5.52
N TYR A 189 -4.98 -14.00 5.56
CA TYR A 189 -4.77 -12.56 5.40
C TYR A 189 -4.69 -11.85 6.75
N SER A 190 -5.47 -12.28 7.74
CA SER A 190 -5.45 -11.74 9.10
C SER A 190 -4.04 -11.82 9.69
N SER A 191 -3.41 -12.99 9.65
CA SER A 191 -2.02 -13.16 10.07
C SER A 191 -1.06 -12.25 9.29
N ALA A 192 -1.24 -12.10 7.99
CA ALA A 192 -0.40 -11.23 7.17
C ALA A 192 -0.53 -9.74 7.52
N PHE A 193 -1.73 -9.27 7.87
CA PHE A 193 -1.95 -7.88 8.31
C PHE A 193 -1.19 -7.55 9.61
N TYR A 194 -1.03 -8.54 10.50
CA TYR A 194 -0.37 -8.39 11.80
C TYR A 194 1.11 -8.83 11.83
N ASN A 195 1.53 -9.70 10.91
CA ASN A 195 2.88 -10.30 10.89
C ASN A 195 3.69 -10.01 9.61
N GLY A 196 3.10 -9.32 8.63
CA GLY A 196 3.75 -8.97 7.36
C GLY A 196 4.89 -7.95 7.49
N VAL A 197 5.43 -7.52 6.36
CA VAL A 197 6.45 -6.46 6.30
C VAL A 197 5.86 -5.16 6.85
N GLN A 198 6.46 -4.64 7.91
CA GLN A 198 5.95 -3.48 8.64
C GLN A 198 6.96 -2.33 8.63
N ILE A 199 6.45 -1.16 8.27
CA ILE A 199 7.16 0.10 8.33
C ILE A 199 6.55 0.88 9.49
N PRO A 200 7.35 1.37 10.45
CA PRO A 200 6.85 2.27 11.49
C PRO A 200 6.54 3.64 10.89
N LEU A 201 5.77 4.46 11.60
CA LEU A 201 5.67 5.88 11.23
C LEU A 201 7.06 6.52 11.32
N PRO A 202 7.50 7.29 10.30
CA PRO A 202 8.73 8.06 10.41
C PRO A 202 8.58 9.02 11.60
N PRO A 203 9.66 9.26 12.36
CA PRO A 203 9.62 10.23 13.44
C PRO A 203 9.16 11.59 12.88
N PRO A 204 8.39 12.37 13.65
CA PRO A 204 8.08 13.74 13.24
C PRO A 204 9.39 14.44 12.91
N SER A 205 9.47 15.09 11.74
CA SER A 205 10.65 15.87 11.39
C SER A 205 10.96 16.84 12.53
N PRO A 206 12.24 17.03 12.90
CA PRO A 206 12.59 18.03 13.90
C PRO A 206 11.95 19.34 13.46
N GLN A 207 11.12 19.92 14.34
CA GLN A 207 10.71 21.31 14.15
C GLN A 207 12.00 22.13 14.23
N LEU A 208 12.41 22.68 13.07
CA LEU A 208 13.44 23.71 13.02
C LEU A 208 12.90 24.98 13.67
#